data_AF-A0A660VAP8-F1
#
_entry.id   AF-A0A660VAP8-F1
#
_cell.length_a   1.000
_cell.length_b   1.000
_cell.length_c   1.000
_cell.angle_alpha   90.00
_cell.angle_beta   90.00
_cell.angle_gamma   90.00
#
_symmetry.space_group_name_H-M   'P 1'
#
loop_
_entity.id
_entity.type
_entity.pdbx_description
1 polymer ?
#
loop_
_entity_poly.entity_id
_entity_poly.type
_entity_poly.pdbx_seq_one_letter_code
_entity_poly.pdbx_strand_id
1 'polypeptide(L)'
;LLDAGLIERYERFFKVRKEVQRQIEELRKERKIGSSLEAEVRLFAEDEHLARFLSSFGEEFLSELLIVSAVEIAESKDGLSAAREMHGLYLEALPSRNAKCERCWRQRLDVGSNPQFPKLCQRCASVVASFSVS
;
A
#
# COMPACT_ATOMS: atom_id res chain seq x y z
N LEU A 1 7.38 7.60 30.02
CA LEU A 1 7.43 8.88 29.27
C LEU A 1 7.21 8.54 27.80
N LEU A 2 6.24 9.16 27.14
CA LEU A 2 5.99 8.97 25.71
C LEU A 2 6.88 9.94 24.92
N ASP A 3 7.48 9.47 23.83
CA ASP A 3 8.29 10.28 22.92
C ASP A 3 7.38 11.21 22.10
N ALA A 4 7.49 12.52 22.33
CA ALA A 4 6.66 13.52 21.66
C ALA A 4 6.88 13.59 20.15
N GLY A 5 8.12 13.38 19.67
CA GLY A 5 8.41 13.38 18.24
C GLY A 5 7.84 12.15 17.54
N LEU A 6 7.81 11.01 18.23
CA LEU A 6 7.13 9.81 17.73
C LEU A 6 5.61 10.02 17.63
N ILE A 7 5.00 10.66 18.64
CA ILE A 7 3.57 10.97 18.62
C ILE A 7 3.22 11.84 17.41
N GLU A 8 3.94 12.96 17.22
CA GLU A 8 3.67 13.88 16.10
C GLU A 8 3.85 13.18 14.73
N ARG A 9 4.89 12.35 14.59
CA ARG A 9 5.14 11.56 13.38
C ARG A 9 3.93 10.68 13.04
N TYR A 10 3.38 9.98 14.03
CA TYR A 10 2.25 9.08 13.82
C TYR A 10 0.93 9.82 13.67
N GLU A 11 0.72 10.94 14.35
CA GLU A 11 -0.44 11.81 14.12
C GLU A 11 -0.50 12.31 12.67
N ARG A 12 0.65 12.72 12.13
CA ARG A 12 0.77 13.09 10.71
C ARG A 12 0.45 11.90 9.79
N PHE A 13 0.99 10.72 10.09
CA PHE A 13 0.68 9.50 9.32
C PHE A 13 -0.81 9.14 9.36
N PHE A 14 -1.47 9.25 10.52
CA PHE A 14 -2.89 8.92 10.65
C PHE A 14 -3.79 9.83 9.83
N LYS A 15 -3.39 11.10 9.60
CA LYS A 15 -4.11 11.99 8.66
C LYS A 15 -4.05 11.46 7.22
N VAL A 16 -2.88 11.03 6.75
CA VAL A 16 -2.73 10.40 5.42
C VAL A 16 -3.54 9.11 5.34
N ARG A 17 -3.40 8.23 6.36
CA ARG A 17 -4.11 6.95 6.41
C ARG A 17 -5.63 7.12 6.38
N LYS A 18 -6.17 8.15 7.03
CA LYS A 18 -7.60 8.45 7.02
C LYS A 18 -8.11 8.66 5.59
N GLU A 19 -7.33 9.33 4.75
CA GLU A 19 -7.74 9.59 3.36
C GLU A 19 -7.55 8.42 2.44
N VAL A 20 -6.49 7.64 2.63
CA VAL A 20 -6.33 6.34 1.96
C VAL A 20 -7.57 5.48 2.24
N GLN A 21 -7.94 5.35 3.51
CA GLN A 21 -9.10 4.56 3.94
C GLN A 21 -10.40 5.08 3.33
N ARG A 22 -10.59 6.40 3.24
CA ARG A 22 -11.79 6.97 2.62
C ARG A 22 -11.94 6.55 1.16
N GLN A 23 -10.88 6.56 0.36
CA GLN A 23 -10.95 6.10 -1.03
C GLN A 23 -11.11 4.57 -1.14
N ILE A 24 -10.49 3.79 -0.25
CA ILE A 24 -10.73 2.34 -0.18
C ILE A 24 -12.21 2.03 0.11
N GLU A 25 -12.85 2.79 1.01
CA GLU A 25 -14.29 2.64 1.27
C GLU A 25 -15.16 3.01 0.06
N GLU A 26 -14.72 3.96 -0.78
CA GLU A 26 -15.39 4.26 -2.03
C GLU A 26 -15.32 3.07 -3.00
N LEU A 27 -14.14 2.46 -3.16
CA LEU A 27 -13.99 1.25 -3.97
C LEU A 27 -14.86 0.09 -3.46
N ARG A 28 -14.99 -0.07 -2.14
CA ARG A 28 -15.86 -1.09 -1.53
C ARG A 28 -17.34 -0.82 -1.80
N LYS A 29 -17.79 0.43 -1.66
CA LYS A 29 -19.17 0.84 -1.98
C LYS A 29 -19.51 0.57 -3.43
N GLU A 30 -18.54 0.78 -4.33
CA GLU A 30 -18.66 0.47 -5.76
C GLU A 30 -18.46 -1.02 -6.09
N ARG A 31 -18.26 -1.88 -5.08
CA ARG A 31 -18.02 -3.33 -5.21
C ARG A 31 -16.82 -3.68 -6.08
N LYS A 32 -15.84 -2.79 -6.19
CA LYS A 32 -14.60 -3.01 -6.96
C LYS A 32 -13.58 -3.88 -6.20
N ILE A 33 -13.62 -3.85 -4.87
CA ILE A 33 -12.76 -4.65 -3.99
C ILE A 33 -13.57 -5.16 -2.78
N GLY A 34 -13.18 -6.31 -2.24
CA GLY A 34 -13.67 -6.85 -0.96
C GLY A 34 -12.79 -6.48 0.23
N SER A 35 -11.47 -6.46 0.05
CA SER A 35 -10.48 -6.17 1.09
C SER A 35 -9.57 -5.00 0.70
N SER A 36 -8.96 -4.31 1.68
CA SER A 36 -7.96 -3.27 1.39
C SER A 36 -6.70 -3.88 0.76
N LEU A 37 -6.42 -5.16 1.04
CA LEU A 37 -5.36 -5.94 0.39
C LEU A 37 -5.65 -6.20 -1.10
N GLU A 38 -6.81 -5.83 -1.63
CA GLU A 38 -7.08 -5.86 -3.08
C GLU A 38 -6.85 -4.50 -3.73
N ALA A 39 -6.40 -3.48 -2.97
CA ALA A 39 -6.12 -2.14 -3.47
C ALA A 39 -4.62 -1.86 -3.63
N GLU A 40 -4.29 -0.97 -4.56
CA GLU A 40 -3.01 -0.28 -4.69
C GLU A 40 -3.25 1.21 -4.49
N VAL A 41 -2.28 1.91 -3.91
CA VAL A 41 -2.40 3.34 -3.58
C VAL A 41 -1.27 4.12 -4.22
N ARG A 42 -1.61 5.18 -4.92
CA ARG A 42 -0.65 6.15 -5.45
C ARG A 42 -0.75 7.44 -4.66
N LEU A 43 0.40 7.97 -4.26
CA LEU A 43 0.53 9.19 -3.47
C LEU A 43 1.47 10.15 -4.19
N PHE A 44 1.07 11.41 -4.28
CA PHE A 44 1.96 12.50 -4.69
C PHE A 44 1.76 13.67 -3.73
N ALA A 45 2.84 14.27 -3.26
CA ALA A 45 2.78 15.42 -2.37
C ALA A 45 3.45 16.63 -3.04
N GLU A 46 2.71 17.73 -3.18
CA GLU A 46 3.25 19.00 -3.70
C GLU A 46 4.21 19.66 -2.70
N ASP A 47 3.93 19.53 -1.40
CA ASP A 47 4.80 20.03 -0.34
C ASP A 47 6.01 19.11 -0.13
N GLU A 48 7.21 19.67 -0.24
CA GLU A 48 8.47 18.92 -0.12
C GLU A 48 8.64 18.26 1.27
N HIS A 49 8.11 18.88 2.33
CA HIS A 49 8.18 18.27 3.66
C HIS A 49 7.26 17.06 3.79
N LEU A 50 6.10 17.05 3.12
CA LEU A 50 5.20 15.91 3.05
C LEU A 50 5.75 14.82 2.14
N ALA A 51 6.32 15.17 0.99
CA ALA A 51 6.99 14.23 0.11
C ALA A 51 8.11 13.49 0.86
N ARG A 52 9.03 14.24 1.51
CA ARG A 52 10.10 13.64 2.33
C ARG A 52 9.57 12.79 3.48
N PHE A 53 8.48 13.22 4.12
CA PHE A 53 7.84 12.44 5.18
C PHE A 53 7.32 11.10 4.68
N LEU A 54 6.58 11.07 3.57
CA LEU A 54 6.07 9.84 2.96
C LEU A 54 7.22 8.92 2.52
N SER A 55 8.21 9.47 1.81
CA SER A 55 9.38 8.72 1.35
C SER A 55 10.22 8.16 2.50
N SER A 56 10.20 8.80 3.68
CA SER A 56 10.92 8.29 4.87
C SER A 56 10.42 6.95 5.40
N PHE A 57 9.22 6.51 5.01
CA PHE A 57 8.73 5.17 5.34
C PHE A 57 9.22 4.12 4.34
N GLY A 58 9.43 4.49 3.08
CA GLY A 58 9.58 3.55 1.97
C GLY A 58 8.24 2.93 1.56
N GLU A 59 8.07 2.66 0.26
CA GLU A 59 6.81 2.18 -0.32
C GLU A 59 6.32 0.84 0.25
N GLU A 60 7.22 -0.15 0.37
CA GLU A 60 6.82 -1.47 0.90
C GLU A 60 6.32 -1.35 2.35
N PHE A 61 7.05 -0.66 3.24
CA PHE A 61 6.62 -0.49 4.63
C PHE A 61 5.35 0.38 4.73
N LEU A 62 5.22 1.39 3.88
CA LEU A 62 3.99 2.20 3.82
C LEU A 62 2.78 1.35 3.39
N SER A 63 2.97 0.40 2.47
CA SER A 63 1.92 -0.58 2.10
C SER A 63 1.55 -1.53 3.25
N GLU A 64 2.48 -1.79 4.17
CA GLU A 64 2.21 -2.54 5.40
C GLU A 64 1.39 -1.71 6.39
N LEU A 65 1.78 -0.45 6.63
CA LEU A 65 1.06 0.45 7.54
C LEU A 65 -0.35 0.79 7.05
N LEU A 66 -0.53 0.92 5.73
CA LEU A 66 -1.82 1.21 5.09
C LEU A 66 -2.68 -0.05 4.85
N ILE A 67 -2.11 -1.26 4.97
CA ILE A 67 -2.79 -2.54 4.76
C ILE A 67 -3.37 -2.63 3.33
N VAL A 68 -2.54 -2.28 2.33
CA VAL A 68 -2.86 -2.33 0.90
C VAL A 68 -1.80 -3.12 0.14
N SER A 69 -2.10 -3.64 -1.04
CA SER A 69 -1.16 -4.54 -1.75
C SER A 69 0.13 -3.87 -2.20
N ALA A 70 0.03 -2.62 -2.64
CA ALA A 70 1.17 -1.81 -3.05
C ALA A 70 0.92 -0.32 -2.76
N VAL A 71 2.02 0.41 -2.60
CA VAL A 71 2.03 1.88 -2.57
C VAL A 71 3.06 2.36 -3.58
N GLU A 72 2.74 3.44 -4.27
CA GLU A 72 3.66 4.17 -5.15
C GLU A 72 3.69 5.63 -4.68
N ILE A 73 4.88 6.17 -4.45
CA ILE A 73 5.10 7.60 -4.17
C ILE A 73 5.57 8.24 -5.48
N ALA A 74 4.63 8.83 -6.22
CA ALA A 74 4.89 9.42 -7.51
C ALA A 74 5.70 10.72 -7.41
N GLU A 75 6.47 11.01 -8.46
CA GLU A 75 7.27 12.25 -8.57
C GLU A 75 6.45 13.46 -9.04
N SER A 76 5.29 13.21 -9.64
CA SER A 76 4.36 14.24 -10.10
C SER A 76 2.92 13.76 -9.96
N LYS A 77 1.96 14.68 -10.07
CA LYS A 77 0.53 14.34 -10.15
C LYS A 77 0.11 13.76 -11.50
N ASP A 78 0.98 13.81 -12.50
CA ASP A 78 0.65 13.35 -13.85
C ASP A 78 0.49 11.83 -13.85
N GLY A 79 -0.65 11.34 -14.36
CA GLY A 79 -0.99 9.92 -14.37
C GLY A 79 -1.88 9.46 -13.19
N LEU A 80 -2.11 10.30 -12.17
CA LEU A 80 -3.12 10.04 -11.14
C LEU A 80 -4.50 10.51 -11.64
N SER A 81 -5.10 9.71 -12.51
CA SER A 81 -6.30 10.04 -13.29
C SER A 81 -7.52 10.45 -12.46
N ALA A 82 -7.64 9.91 -11.25
CA ALA A 82 -8.73 10.19 -10.32
C ALA A 82 -8.24 10.73 -8.96
N ALA A 83 -7.05 11.36 -8.92
CA ALA A 83 -6.53 11.91 -7.68
C ALA A 83 -7.45 12.97 -7.07
N ARG A 84 -7.65 12.88 -5.76
CA ARG A 84 -8.24 13.96 -4.97
C ARG A 84 -7.13 14.69 -4.24
N GLU A 85 -7.11 16.00 -4.40
CA GLU A 85 -6.22 16.90 -3.66
C GLU A 85 -6.76 17.08 -2.23
N MET A 86 -5.85 17.00 -1.26
CA MET A 86 -6.10 17.38 0.11
C MET A 86 -4.85 17.99 0.74
N HIS A 87 -4.87 19.30 0.97
CA HIS A 87 -3.78 20.03 1.63
C HIS A 87 -2.41 19.74 0.99
N GLY A 88 -2.35 19.69 -0.34
CA GLY A 88 -1.15 19.39 -1.12
C GLY A 88 -0.83 17.90 -1.28
N LEU A 89 -1.70 16.99 -0.79
CA LEU A 89 -1.60 15.54 -1.05
C LEU A 89 -2.58 15.14 -2.16
N TYR A 90 -2.06 14.58 -3.23
CA TYR A 90 -2.81 13.91 -4.28
C TYR A 90 -2.77 12.41 -4.01
N LEU A 91 -3.93 11.78 -4.03
CA LEU A 91 -4.09 10.37 -3.68
C LEU A 91 -5.07 9.69 -4.61
N GLU A 92 -4.71 8.49 -5.06
CA GLU A 92 -5.56 7.61 -5.85
C GLU A 92 -5.47 6.19 -5.27
N ALA A 93 -6.62 5.59 -4.93
CA ALA A 93 -6.72 4.16 -4.62
C ALA A 93 -7.38 3.43 -5.79
N LEU A 94 -6.80 2.31 -6.22
CA LEU A 94 -7.27 1.52 -7.34
C LEU A 94 -7.34 0.03 -6.95
N PRO A 95 -8.26 -0.76 -7.54
CA PRO A 95 -8.17 -2.20 -7.47
C PRO A 95 -6.87 -2.69 -8.12
N SER A 96 -6.12 -3.52 -7.40
CA SER A 96 -4.95 -4.21 -7.93
C SER A 96 -5.34 -5.08 -9.13
N ARG A 97 -4.44 -5.18 -10.10
CA ARG A 97 -4.55 -6.10 -11.24
C ARG A 97 -3.72 -7.37 -11.08
N ASN A 98 -2.94 -7.44 -10.00
CA ASN A 98 -2.02 -8.53 -9.73
C ASN A 98 -2.74 -9.78 -9.20
N ALA A 99 -2.11 -10.96 -9.30
CA ALA A 99 -2.71 -12.16 -8.75
C ALA A 99 -2.64 -12.19 -7.22
N LYS A 100 -3.66 -12.74 -6.57
CA LYS A 100 -3.73 -12.90 -5.10
C LYS A 100 -2.76 -13.99 -4.62
N CYS A 101 -1.94 -13.66 -3.63
CA CYS A 101 -1.17 -14.63 -2.85
C CYS A 101 -2.08 -15.29 -1.80
N GLU A 102 -2.23 -16.61 -1.83
CA GLU A 102 -3.16 -17.31 -0.91
C GLU A 102 -2.70 -17.37 0.55
N ARG A 103 -1.45 -17.00 0.84
CA ARG A 103 -0.90 -16.98 2.22
C ARG A 103 -1.02 -15.62 2.89
N CYS A 104 -0.63 -14.53 2.22
CA CYS A 104 -0.67 -13.19 2.80
C CYS A 104 -1.86 -12.35 2.32
N TRP A 105 -2.63 -12.87 1.36
CA TRP A 105 -3.81 -12.24 0.74
C TRP A 105 -3.56 -10.91 0.01
N ARG A 106 -2.32 -10.47 -0.09
CA ARG A 106 -1.92 -9.38 -1.00
C ARG A 106 -1.95 -9.86 -2.43
N GLN A 107 -2.35 -8.98 -3.33
CA GLN A 107 -2.14 -9.12 -4.75
C GLN A 107 -0.74 -8.64 -5.10
N ARG A 108 0.07 -9.51 -5.73
CA ARG A 108 1.47 -9.21 -6.02
C ARG A 108 1.84 -9.70 -7.41
N LEU A 109 2.70 -8.95 -8.10
CA LEU A 109 3.12 -9.24 -9.47
C LEU A 109 3.86 -10.59 -9.60
N ASP A 110 4.52 -11.01 -8.52
CA ASP A 110 5.39 -12.19 -8.46
C ASP A 110 4.64 -13.48 -8.06
N VAL A 111 3.31 -13.43 -7.89
CA VAL A 111 2.49 -14.64 -7.71
C VAL A 111 2.53 -15.46 -8.99
N GLY A 112 2.94 -16.72 -8.87
CA GLY A 112 3.13 -17.63 -10.01
C GLY A 112 4.57 -17.73 -10.51
N SER A 113 5.49 -16.89 -10.02
CA SER A 113 6.90 -16.94 -10.44
C SER A 113 7.67 -18.15 -9.89
N ASN A 114 7.18 -18.80 -8.82
CA ASN A 114 7.78 -20.03 -8.28
C ASN A 114 6.92 -21.26 -8.66
N PRO A 115 7.42 -22.17 -9.52
CA PRO A 115 6.67 -23.36 -9.95
C PRO A 115 6.27 -24.31 -8.81
N GLN A 116 7.04 -24.38 -7.72
CA GLN A 116 6.72 -25.20 -6.55
C GLN A 116 5.57 -24.59 -5.73
N PHE A 117 5.41 -23.27 -5.79
CA PHE A 117 4.39 -22.53 -5.03
C PHE A 117 3.64 -21.53 -5.93
N PRO A 118 2.89 -21.99 -6.94
CA PRO A 118 2.34 -21.13 -8.00
C PRO A 118 1.26 -20.14 -7.51
N LYS A 119 0.73 -20.34 -6.31
CA LYS A 119 -0.28 -19.46 -5.69
C LYS A 119 0.29 -18.51 -4.64
N LEU A 120 1.61 -18.50 -4.46
CA LEU A 120 2.31 -17.68 -3.46
C LEU A 120 3.19 -16.64 -4.14
N CYS A 121 3.29 -15.46 -3.52
CA CYS A 121 4.36 -14.50 -3.85
C CYS A 121 5.71 -15.03 -3.34
N GLN A 122 6.82 -14.49 -3.85
CA GLN A 122 8.18 -14.91 -3.50
C GLN A 122 8.44 -14.84 -2.00
N ARG A 123 7.99 -13.79 -1.31
CA ARG A 123 8.10 -13.66 0.16
C ARG A 123 7.42 -14.82 0.89
N CYS A 124 6.25 -15.24 0.42
CA CYS A 124 5.53 -16.34 1.05
C CYS A 124 6.13 -17.70 0.68
N ALA A 125 6.56 -17.87 -0.57
CA ALA A 125 7.22 -19.07 -1.04
C ALA A 125 8.54 -19.32 -0.28
N SER A 126 9.37 -18.30 -0.05
CA SER A 126 10.62 -18.44 0.71
C SER A 126 10.38 -18.87 2.15
N VAL A 127 9.38 -18.29 2.83
CA VAL A 127 9.01 -18.66 4.19
C VAL A 127 8.47 -20.08 4.26
N VAL A 128 7.64 -20.51 3.30
CA VAL A 128 7.14 -21.90 3.29
C VAL A 128 8.27 -22.88 3.01
N ALA A 129 9.15 -22.56 2.05
CA ALA A 129 10.30 -23.38 1.71
C ALA A 129 11.24 -23.62 2.90
N SER A 130 11.38 -22.67 3.82
CA SER A 130 12.22 -22.85 5.01
C SER A 130 11.69 -23.88 6.02
N PHE A 131 10.42 -24.31 5.90
CA PHE A 131 9.85 -25.36 6.76
C PHE A 131 9.83 -26.74 6.08
N SER A 132 10.20 -26.82 4.81
CA SER A 132 10.35 -28.09 4.10
C SER A 132 11.61 -28.77 4.62
N VAL A 133 11.48 -29.47 5.74
CA VAL A 133 12.50 -30.40 6.25
C VAL A 133 12.55 -31.57 5.26
N SER A 134 13.73 -31.79 4.68
CA SER A 134 14.04 -32.96 3.85
C SER A 134 13.87 -34.27 4.62
#